data_AF-A0A146LXG1-F1
#
_entry.id   AF-A0A146LXG1-F1
#
_cell.length_a   1.000
_cell.length_b   1.000
_cell.length_c   1.000
_cell.angle_alpha   90.00
_cell.angle_beta   90.00
_cell.angle_gamma   90.00
#
_symmetry.space_group_name_H-M   'P 1'
#
loop_
_entity.id
_entity.type
_entity.pdbx_description
1 polymer ?
#
loop_
_entity_poly.entity_id
_entity_poly.type
_entity_poly.pdbx_seq_one_letter_code
_entity_poly.pdbx_strand_id
1 'polypeptide(L)'
;MKQATFVIVGGGIAGVSCAEGMSFLAPDESVIVISASPMIKKVTNIRNLTKMLSEFSVEEQSSSQVSEEFPSVSVLHDSVVGLDHERSLVVLASGETVGYERLCICSGAYPKLIGNNPHIVGIRDTDSVQEFQSRLAKSKKVVIVGNGGIATELVHETSGVEIVWVIKDKHISATFIDPGAAEFFQSRLKKKVTEEENEEPAVVKRMKYTVGDGKTSQGAALGPDWHAKVNLIGLLERSNVSIEYSCEVKNVLDGDDAWPVYVELTNDKLVGCDMIVSA
;
A
#
# COMPACT_ATOMS: atom_id res chain seq x y z
N MET A 1 24.27 24.38 -4.86
CA MET A 1 22.81 24.56 -4.71
C MET A 1 22.17 24.23 -6.05
N LYS A 2 21.34 23.20 -6.11
CA LYS A 2 20.63 22.83 -7.35
C LYS A 2 19.39 23.72 -7.50
N GLN A 3 18.98 24.01 -8.71
CA GLN A 3 17.78 24.79 -8.99
C GLN A 3 17.15 24.29 -10.29
N ALA A 4 15.81 24.31 -10.35
CA ALA A 4 15.06 24.04 -11.55
C ALA A 4 13.79 24.89 -11.63
N THR A 5 13.23 25.02 -12.82
CA THR A 5 11.94 25.68 -13.05
C THR A 5 10.85 24.90 -12.31
N PHE A 6 10.80 23.58 -12.51
CA PHE A 6 9.87 22.68 -11.85
C PHE A 6 10.61 21.71 -10.93
N VAL A 7 10.22 21.69 -9.65
CA VAL A 7 10.66 20.67 -8.70
C VAL A 7 9.45 19.79 -8.34
N ILE A 8 9.62 18.48 -8.48
CA ILE A 8 8.57 17.48 -8.24
C ILE A 8 9.03 16.61 -7.07
N VAL A 9 8.23 16.53 -6.01
CA VAL A 9 8.52 15.70 -4.83
C VAL A 9 7.77 14.38 -4.94
N GLY A 10 8.48 13.30 -5.22
CA GLY A 10 7.95 11.93 -5.31
C GLY A 10 8.19 11.29 -6.68
N GLY A 11 8.85 10.13 -6.70
CA GLY A 11 9.11 9.32 -7.91
C GLY A 11 8.02 8.30 -8.27
N GLY A 12 6.82 8.44 -7.69
CA GLY A 12 5.67 7.59 -8.02
C GLY A 12 4.98 8.01 -9.32
N ILE A 13 3.92 7.28 -9.69
CA ILE A 13 3.16 7.49 -10.95
C ILE A 13 2.82 8.97 -11.18
N ALA A 14 2.27 9.65 -10.16
CA ALA A 14 1.89 11.06 -10.28
C ALA A 14 3.08 11.98 -10.58
N GLY A 15 4.22 11.76 -9.92
CA GLY A 15 5.40 12.61 -10.10
C GLY A 15 6.10 12.37 -11.43
N VAL A 16 6.21 11.10 -11.85
CA VAL A 16 6.79 10.75 -13.15
C VAL A 16 5.91 11.27 -14.29
N SER A 17 4.60 11.03 -14.25
CA SER A 17 3.68 11.57 -15.27
C SER A 17 3.65 13.10 -15.29
N CYS A 18 3.85 13.76 -14.13
CA CYS A 18 4.01 15.21 -14.08
C CYS A 18 5.29 15.65 -14.79
N ALA A 19 6.43 14.98 -14.54
CA ALA A 19 7.70 15.28 -15.19
C ALA A 19 7.62 15.09 -16.71
N GLU A 20 7.02 14.00 -17.18
CA GLU A 20 6.81 13.72 -18.61
C GLU A 20 5.91 14.79 -19.25
N GLY A 21 4.82 15.15 -18.58
CA GLY A 21 3.92 16.21 -19.03
C GLY A 21 4.63 17.57 -19.14
N MET A 22 5.48 17.91 -18.17
CA MET A 22 6.27 19.14 -18.22
C MET A 22 7.32 19.09 -19.34
N SER A 23 8.03 17.98 -19.50
CA SER A 23 8.99 17.82 -20.59
C SER A 23 8.34 17.92 -21.97
N PHE A 24 7.07 17.55 -22.11
CA PHE A 24 6.32 17.68 -23.36
C PHE A 24 5.80 19.11 -23.59
N LEU A 25 5.22 19.74 -22.56
CA LEU A 25 4.59 21.07 -22.67
C LEU A 25 5.60 22.22 -22.63
N ALA A 26 6.73 22.02 -21.97
CA ALA A 26 7.78 23.00 -21.74
C ALA A 26 9.17 22.33 -21.86
N PRO A 27 9.58 21.90 -23.07
CA PRO A 27 10.79 21.11 -23.28
C PRO A 27 12.09 21.84 -22.92
N ASP A 28 12.09 23.17 -22.98
CA ASP A 28 13.25 24.01 -22.63
C ASP A 28 13.36 24.29 -21.13
N GLU A 29 12.33 23.97 -20.34
CA GLU A 29 12.30 24.21 -18.90
C GLU A 29 12.89 23.06 -18.11
N SER A 30 13.69 23.39 -17.10
CA SER A 30 14.36 22.39 -16.27
C SER A 30 13.40 21.76 -15.25
N VAL A 31 13.46 20.43 -15.12
CA VAL A 31 12.66 19.64 -14.19
C VAL A 31 13.57 18.80 -13.30
N ILE A 32 13.39 18.89 -11.98
CA ILE A 32 14.02 17.98 -11.00
C ILE A 32 12.94 17.16 -10.30
N VAL A 33 13.01 15.83 -10.42
CA VAL A 33 12.21 14.89 -9.64
C VAL A 33 13.02 14.41 -8.45
N ILE A 34 12.50 14.58 -7.24
CA ILE A 34 13.15 14.15 -6.00
C ILE A 34 12.43 12.89 -5.51
N SER A 35 13.14 11.77 -5.45
CA SER A 35 12.59 10.47 -5.06
C SER A 35 13.37 9.89 -3.89
N ALA A 36 12.66 9.40 -2.87
CA ALA A 36 13.26 8.67 -1.76
C ALA A 36 13.72 7.24 -2.17
N SER A 37 13.15 6.70 -3.24
CA SER A 37 13.53 5.40 -3.82
C SER A 37 14.41 5.60 -5.06
N PRO A 38 15.42 4.73 -5.29
CA PRO A 38 16.23 4.75 -6.51
C PRO A 38 15.44 4.33 -7.76
N MET A 39 14.28 3.69 -7.57
CA MET A 39 13.36 3.29 -8.63
C MET A 39 12.25 4.32 -8.77
N ILE A 40 11.80 4.54 -10.01
CA ILE A 40 10.67 5.41 -10.34
C ILE A 40 9.59 4.62 -11.07
N LYS A 41 8.33 5.04 -10.91
CA LYS A 41 7.17 4.36 -11.52
C LYS A 41 6.64 5.13 -12.72
N LYS A 42 6.77 4.55 -13.89
CA LYS A 42 6.28 5.11 -15.15
C LYS A 42 5.05 4.34 -15.64
N VAL A 43 4.12 5.07 -16.26
CA VAL A 43 3.01 4.46 -17.00
C VAL A 43 3.39 4.37 -18.47
N THR A 44 3.35 3.18 -19.04
CA THR A 44 3.71 2.88 -20.43
C THR A 44 2.55 2.21 -21.16
N ASN A 45 2.68 2.06 -22.49
CA ASN A 45 1.74 1.30 -23.32
C ASN A 45 0.26 1.71 -23.16
N ILE A 46 -0.01 3.01 -23.00
CA ILE A 46 -1.38 3.51 -22.83
C ILE A 46 -2.17 3.29 -24.12
N ARG A 47 -3.22 2.48 -24.06
CA ARG A 47 -4.15 2.18 -25.15
C ARG A 47 -5.57 2.52 -24.73
N ASN A 48 -6.17 3.49 -25.40
CA ASN A 48 -7.58 3.83 -25.18
C ASN A 48 -8.45 2.85 -25.98
N LEU A 49 -9.11 1.93 -25.28
CA LEU A 49 -10.00 0.92 -25.88
C LEU A 49 -11.38 1.50 -26.18
N THR A 50 -11.90 2.34 -25.27
CA THR A 50 -13.15 3.08 -25.42
C THR A 50 -13.03 4.47 -24.81
N LYS A 51 -14.10 5.27 -24.85
CA LYS A 51 -14.17 6.57 -24.14
C LYS A 51 -13.94 6.47 -22.63
N MET A 52 -14.22 5.32 -22.02
CA MET A 52 -14.18 5.11 -20.57
C MET A 52 -13.23 3.98 -20.14
N LEU A 53 -12.57 3.33 -21.09
CA LEU A 53 -11.75 2.15 -20.83
C LEU A 53 -10.38 2.34 -21.49
N SER A 54 -9.35 2.27 -20.67
CA SER A 54 -7.96 2.32 -21.11
C SER A 54 -7.20 1.15 -20.52
N GLU A 55 -6.26 0.64 -21.29
CA GLU A 55 -5.27 -0.34 -20.89
C GLU A 55 -3.92 0.37 -20.81
N PHE A 56 -3.13 0.08 -19.78
CA PHE A 56 -1.78 0.62 -19.63
C PHE A 56 -0.93 -0.33 -18.78
N SER A 57 0.38 -0.18 -18.89
CA SER A 57 1.35 -0.89 -18.07
C SER A 57 1.95 0.06 -17.04
N VAL A 58 2.25 -0.43 -15.85
CA VAL A 58 3.04 0.28 -14.85
C VAL A 58 4.38 -0.42 -14.76
N GLU A 59 5.43 0.31 -15.10
CA GLU A 59 6.79 -0.19 -15.14
C GLU A 59 7.65 0.55 -14.12
N GLU A 60 8.59 -0.18 -13.52
CA GLU A 60 9.61 0.39 -12.67
C GLU A 60 10.90 0.53 -13.47
N GLN A 61 11.44 1.73 -13.49
CA GLN A 61 12.65 2.08 -14.24
C GLN A 61 13.68 2.71 -13.31
N SER A 62 14.96 2.61 -13.68
CA SER A 62 15.99 3.34 -12.94
C SER A 62 15.86 4.85 -13.20
N SER A 63 16.27 5.64 -12.23
CA SER A 63 16.30 7.11 -12.34
C SER A 63 17.05 7.61 -13.59
N SER A 64 18.08 6.88 -14.04
CA SER A 64 18.87 7.19 -15.23
C SER A 64 18.07 7.10 -16.53
N GLN A 65 17.18 6.11 -16.66
CA GLN A 65 16.43 5.88 -17.90
C GLN A 65 15.48 7.04 -18.23
N VAL A 66 14.85 7.65 -17.22
CA VAL A 66 13.99 8.82 -17.46
C VAL A 66 14.79 10.05 -17.86
N SER A 67 16.00 10.21 -17.33
CA SER A 67 16.87 11.33 -17.73
C SER A 67 17.44 11.13 -19.15
N GLU A 68 17.58 9.89 -19.60
CA GLU A 68 17.96 9.54 -20.98
C GLU A 68 16.82 9.80 -21.97
N GLU A 69 15.57 9.51 -21.58
CA GLU A 69 14.39 9.72 -22.41
C GLU A 69 13.96 11.19 -22.48
N PHE A 70 14.14 11.94 -21.40
CA PHE A 70 13.76 13.35 -21.27
C PHE A 70 14.94 14.21 -20.82
N PRO A 71 15.68 14.85 -21.75
CA PRO A 71 16.90 15.60 -21.43
C PRO A 71 16.72 16.77 -20.45
N SER A 72 15.51 17.32 -20.35
CA SER A 72 15.17 18.40 -19.41
C SER A 72 14.82 17.91 -18.00
N VAL A 73 14.66 16.59 -17.82
CA VAL A 73 14.31 15.95 -16.56
C VAL A 73 15.56 15.33 -15.94
N SER A 74 15.80 15.66 -14.68
CA SER A 74 16.80 15.00 -13.85
C SER A 74 16.15 14.43 -12.60
N VAL A 75 16.66 13.28 -12.15
CA VAL A 75 16.13 12.59 -10.96
C VAL A 75 17.17 12.62 -9.85
N LEU A 76 16.77 13.10 -8.68
CA LEU A 76 17.57 13.15 -7.46
C LEU A 76 17.09 12.07 -6.49
N HIS A 77 18.01 11.19 -6.08
CA HIS A 77 17.72 10.21 -5.03
C HIS A 77 17.98 10.82 -3.66
N ASP A 78 16.93 11.37 -3.04
CA ASP A 78 16.96 11.95 -1.69
C ASP A 78 15.51 12.08 -1.15
N SER A 79 15.37 12.31 0.15
CA SER A 79 14.08 12.57 0.80
C SER A 79 13.93 14.06 1.12
N VAL A 80 12.77 14.64 0.81
CA VAL A 80 12.43 16.00 1.22
C VAL A 80 11.94 15.98 2.66
N VAL A 81 12.56 16.80 3.53
CA VAL A 81 12.26 16.89 4.96
C VAL A 81 11.74 18.26 5.39
N GLY A 82 11.82 19.26 4.50
CA GLY A 82 11.35 20.61 4.79
C GLY A 82 11.05 21.42 3.55
N LEU A 83 10.24 22.47 3.73
CA LEU A 83 9.87 23.43 2.70
C LEU A 83 10.07 24.85 3.26
N ASP A 84 10.95 25.63 2.61
CA ASP A 84 11.11 27.05 2.84
C ASP A 84 10.42 27.81 1.71
N HIS A 85 9.14 28.12 1.90
CA HIS A 85 8.32 28.77 0.88
C HIS A 85 8.78 30.19 0.57
N GLU A 86 9.23 30.95 1.57
CA GLU A 86 9.68 32.35 1.41
C GLU A 86 10.90 32.45 0.50
N ARG A 87 11.78 31.44 0.56
CA ARG A 87 12.98 31.37 -0.30
C ARG A 87 12.79 30.47 -1.53
N SER A 88 11.61 29.88 -1.69
CA SER A 88 11.31 28.88 -2.73
C SER A 88 12.30 27.71 -2.76
N LEU A 89 12.60 27.12 -1.59
CA LEU A 89 13.54 26.01 -1.44
C LEU A 89 12.87 24.79 -0.82
N VAL A 90 13.24 23.60 -1.30
CA VAL A 90 13.03 22.35 -0.56
C VAL A 90 14.31 21.93 0.14
N VAL A 91 14.17 21.43 1.36
CA VAL A 91 15.28 20.94 2.20
C VAL A 91 15.30 19.43 2.14
N LEU A 92 16.47 18.87 1.84
CA LEU A 92 16.69 17.44 1.71
C LEU A 92 17.24 16.82 3.00
N ALA A 93 17.04 15.52 3.16
CA ALA A 93 17.53 14.77 4.32
C ALA A 93 19.08 14.79 4.40
N SER A 94 19.76 14.86 3.25
CA SER A 94 21.21 15.07 3.16
C SER A 94 21.70 16.42 3.71
N GLY A 95 20.79 17.37 3.96
CA GLY A 95 21.11 18.76 4.31
C GLY A 95 21.30 19.67 3.09
N GLU A 96 21.28 19.13 1.87
CA GLU A 96 21.26 19.92 0.64
C GLU A 96 19.90 20.63 0.45
N THR A 97 19.88 21.66 -0.40
CA THR A 97 18.66 22.40 -0.77
C THR A 97 18.50 22.49 -2.28
N VAL A 98 17.27 22.41 -2.76
CA VAL A 98 16.91 22.59 -4.16
C VAL A 98 15.96 23.77 -4.30
N GLY A 99 16.35 24.76 -5.12
CA GLY A 99 15.49 25.90 -5.45
C GLY A 99 14.48 25.57 -6.55
N TYR A 100 13.29 26.16 -6.47
CA TYR A 100 12.21 25.95 -7.43
C TYR A 100 11.54 27.27 -7.85
N GLU A 101 11.01 27.33 -9.06
CA GLU A 101 10.01 28.35 -9.44
C GLU A 101 8.59 27.85 -9.24
N ARG A 102 8.37 26.55 -9.48
CA ARG A 102 7.12 25.84 -9.25
C ARG A 102 7.41 24.51 -8.55
N LEU A 103 6.62 24.21 -7.53
CA LEU A 103 6.74 22.98 -6.74
C LEU A 103 5.50 22.10 -6.92
N CYS A 104 5.71 20.84 -7.29
CA CYS A 104 4.67 19.82 -7.36
C CYS A 104 4.89 18.79 -6.26
N ILE A 105 3.90 18.62 -5.37
CA ILE A 105 3.97 17.64 -4.28
C ILE A 105 3.23 16.38 -4.74
N CYS A 106 3.99 15.34 -5.06
CA CYS A 106 3.53 14.04 -5.54
C CYS A 106 3.96 12.90 -4.59
N SER A 107 4.09 13.19 -3.30
CA SER A 107 4.62 12.29 -2.26
C SER A 107 3.69 11.14 -1.87
N GLY A 108 2.50 11.06 -2.48
CA GLY A 108 1.52 10.02 -2.18
C GLY A 108 1.01 10.09 -0.74
N ALA A 109 0.89 8.92 -0.10
CA ALA A 109 0.34 8.75 1.23
C ALA A 109 1.06 7.63 1.98
N TYR A 110 1.06 7.71 3.31
CA TYR A 110 1.56 6.71 4.23
C TYR A 110 0.42 6.16 5.10
N PRO A 111 0.49 4.90 5.59
CA PRO A 111 -0.50 4.36 6.51
C PRO A 111 -0.59 5.17 7.80
N LYS A 112 -1.81 5.52 8.22
CA LYS A 112 -2.05 6.05 9.56
C LYS A 112 -2.13 4.88 10.53
N LEU A 113 -1.00 4.54 11.14
CA LEU A 113 -0.93 3.45 12.11
C LEU A 113 -1.72 3.78 13.38
N ILE A 114 -2.35 2.76 13.96
CA ILE A 114 -3.10 2.86 15.24
C ILE A 114 -2.22 3.10 16.48
N GLY A 115 -0.90 2.98 16.34
CA GLY A 115 0.05 3.16 17.43
C GLY A 115 1.49 2.94 16.98
N ASN A 116 2.43 3.21 17.87
CA ASN A 116 3.85 2.97 17.65
C ASN A 116 4.31 1.76 18.49
N ASN A 117 4.21 0.58 17.91
CA ASN A 117 4.65 -0.68 18.50
C ASN A 117 5.25 -1.56 17.40
N PRO A 118 6.36 -2.28 17.65
CA PRO A 118 7.04 -3.08 16.62
C PRO A 118 6.18 -4.20 16.05
N HIS A 119 5.13 -4.65 16.76
CA HIS A 119 4.18 -5.67 16.29
C HIS A 119 3.05 -5.10 15.44
N ILE A 120 2.96 -3.78 15.27
CA ILE A 120 2.01 -3.13 14.37
C ILE A 120 2.64 -2.98 12.99
N VAL A 121 1.95 -3.47 11.96
CA VAL A 121 2.34 -3.33 10.55
C VAL A 121 1.22 -2.61 9.80
N GLY A 122 1.58 -1.62 8.98
CA GLY A 122 0.68 -1.05 7.98
C GLY A 122 1.00 -1.61 6.61
N ILE A 123 0.02 -1.67 5.71
CA ILE A 123 0.18 -2.16 4.34
C ILE A 123 0.03 -0.99 3.37
N ARG A 124 1.03 -0.77 2.53
CA ARG A 124 1.03 0.34 1.54
C ARG A 124 1.78 0.02 0.26
N ASP A 125 2.98 -0.52 0.41
CA ASP A 125 3.95 -0.73 -0.66
C ASP A 125 4.53 -2.15 -0.62
N THR A 126 5.33 -2.49 -1.64
CA THR A 126 5.98 -3.80 -1.78
C THR A 126 6.75 -4.19 -0.51
N ASP A 127 7.41 -3.25 0.16
CA ASP A 127 8.24 -3.54 1.34
C ASP A 127 7.36 -3.92 2.52
N SER A 128 6.30 -3.14 2.76
CA SER A 128 5.34 -3.43 3.81
C SER A 128 4.66 -4.80 3.63
N VAL A 129 4.43 -5.22 2.39
CA VAL A 129 3.86 -6.55 2.09
C VAL A 129 4.86 -7.67 2.26
N GLN A 130 6.11 -7.48 1.86
CA GLN A 130 7.17 -8.46 2.09
C GLN A 130 7.39 -8.66 3.60
N GLU A 131 7.38 -7.57 4.38
CA GLU A 131 7.48 -7.63 5.83
C GLU A 131 6.28 -8.34 6.45
N PHE A 132 5.07 -7.97 6.03
CA PHE A 132 3.84 -8.65 6.45
C PHE A 132 3.88 -10.15 6.14
N GLN A 133 4.26 -10.52 4.91
CA GLN A 133 4.38 -11.92 4.48
C GLN A 133 5.37 -12.70 5.34
N SER A 134 6.56 -12.13 5.59
CA SER A 134 7.62 -12.74 6.40
C SER A 134 7.16 -13.03 7.83
N ARG A 135 6.39 -12.11 8.43
CA ARG A 135 5.82 -12.27 9.77
C ARG A 135 4.65 -13.22 9.79
N LEU A 136 3.76 -13.12 8.80
CA LEU A 136 2.58 -13.96 8.68
C LEU A 136 2.96 -15.44 8.60
N ALA A 137 3.99 -15.78 7.84
CA ALA A 137 4.51 -17.16 7.71
C ALA A 137 4.93 -17.81 9.05
N LYS A 138 5.11 -17.01 10.11
CA LYS A 138 5.46 -17.45 11.47
C LYS A 138 4.34 -17.20 12.48
N SER A 139 3.18 -16.74 12.03
CA SER A 139 2.06 -16.35 12.89
C SER A 139 1.00 -17.45 12.95
N LYS A 140 0.40 -17.60 14.12
CA LYS A 140 -0.80 -18.41 14.39
C LYS A 140 -2.03 -17.54 14.59
N LYS A 141 -1.87 -16.30 15.05
CA LYS A 141 -2.99 -15.36 15.26
C LYS A 141 -2.61 -13.94 14.89
N VAL A 142 -3.47 -13.27 14.13
CA VAL A 142 -3.32 -11.86 13.76
C VAL A 142 -4.58 -11.07 14.10
N VAL A 143 -4.38 -9.82 14.52
CA VAL A 143 -5.47 -8.85 14.67
C VAL A 143 -5.42 -7.92 13.47
N ILE A 144 -6.50 -7.83 12.70
CA ILE A 144 -6.64 -6.87 11.60
C ILE A 144 -7.56 -5.77 12.07
N VAL A 145 -7.08 -4.53 12.07
CA VAL A 145 -7.81 -3.36 12.55
C VAL A 145 -8.17 -2.49 11.36
N GLY A 146 -9.46 -2.22 11.18
CA GLY A 146 -10.00 -1.37 10.13
C GLY A 146 -10.94 -2.10 9.18
N ASN A 147 -11.71 -1.34 8.41
CA ASN A 147 -12.86 -1.86 7.63
C ASN A 147 -12.82 -1.41 6.16
N GLY A 148 -11.63 -0.99 5.70
CA GLY A 148 -11.36 -0.53 4.35
C GLY A 148 -11.00 -1.68 3.39
N GLY A 149 -10.68 -1.33 2.14
CA GLY A 149 -10.43 -2.33 1.10
C GLY A 149 -9.25 -3.24 1.44
N ILE A 150 -8.18 -2.68 2.00
CA ILE A 150 -6.99 -3.43 2.43
C ILE A 150 -7.36 -4.44 3.52
N ALA A 151 -8.10 -4.01 4.55
CA ALA A 151 -8.52 -4.91 5.63
C ALA A 151 -9.40 -6.06 5.10
N THR A 152 -10.37 -5.73 4.23
CA THR A 152 -11.26 -6.74 3.61
C THR A 152 -10.50 -7.72 2.75
N GLU A 153 -9.56 -7.25 1.92
CA GLU A 153 -8.68 -8.10 1.10
C GLU A 153 -7.82 -9.01 1.98
N LEU A 154 -7.19 -8.46 3.02
CA LEU A 154 -6.36 -9.25 3.94
C LEU A 154 -7.15 -10.34 4.64
N VAL A 155 -8.34 -10.03 5.16
CA VAL A 155 -9.20 -11.01 5.84
C VAL A 155 -9.63 -12.13 4.89
N HIS A 156 -9.84 -11.83 3.62
CA HIS A 156 -10.29 -12.80 2.63
C HIS A 156 -9.15 -13.68 2.09
N GLU A 157 -8.01 -13.07 1.78
CA GLU A 157 -6.89 -13.69 1.07
C GLU A 157 -5.90 -14.38 2.02
N THR A 158 -5.88 -13.98 3.30
CA THR A 158 -4.97 -14.57 4.29
C THR A 158 -5.50 -15.91 4.78
N SER A 159 -4.62 -16.93 4.80
CA SER A 159 -4.95 -18.25 5.33
C SER A 159 -3.90 -18.82 6.28
N GLY A 160 -4.21 -19.96 6.91
CA GLY A 160 -3.34 -20.62 7.87
C GLY A 160 -3.10 -19.83 9.16
N VAL A 161 -4.07 -19.01 9.58
CA VAL A 161 -3.97 -18.17 10.78
C VAL A 161 -5.35 -17.91 11.38
N GLU A 162 -5.43 -17.73 12.69
CA GLU A 162 -6.61 -17.15 13.35
C GLU A 162 -6.63 -15.64 13.13
N ILE A 163 -7.71 -15.12 12.57
CA ILE A 163 -7.92 -13.69 12.31
C ILE A 163 -8.95 -13.16 13.29
N VAL A 164 -8.60 -12.10 14.01
CA VAL A 164 -9.53 -11.26 14.76
C VAL A 164 -9.67 -9.94 14.02
N TRP A 165 -10.79 -9.74 13.35
CA TRP A 165 -11.08 -8.55 12.56
C TRP A 165 -11.84 -7.52 13.41
N VAL A 166 -11.16 -6.43 13.77
CA VAL A 166 -11.70 -5.37 14.62
C VAL A 166 -12.18 -4.22 13.75
N ILE A 167 -13.48 -3.92 13.81
CA ILE A 167 -14.09 -2.85 13.02
C ILE A 167 -14.96 -1.94 13.89
N LYS A 168 -14.86 -0.63 13.65
CA LYS A 168 -15.69 0.38 14.33
C LYS A 168 -17.14 0.41 13.86
N ASP A 169 -17.42 -0.22 12.71
CA ASP A 169 -18.73 -0.22 12.07
C ASP A 169 -19.61 -1.38 12.54
N LYS A 170 -20.90 -1.34 12.18
CA LYS A 170 -21.88 -2.39 12.50
C LYS A 170 -21.88 -3.55 11.50
N HIS A 171 -21.18 -3.40 10.38
CA HIS A 171 -21.05 -4.42 9.35
C HIS A 171 -19.70 -4.28 8.63
N ILE A 172 -19.29 -5.36 7.99
CA ILE A 172 -18.04 -5.44 7.22
C ILE A 172 -18.10 -4.56 5.97
N SER A 173 -16.93 -4.09 5.54
CA SER A 173 -16.70 -3.33 4.31
C SER A 173 -17.62 -2.12 4.15
N ALA A 174 -17.92 -1.41 5.24
CA ALA A 174 -19.00 -0.41 5.29
C ALA A 174 -18.80 0.81 4.37
N THR A 175 -17.57 1.03 3.89
CA THR A 175 -17.26 2.07 2.90
C THR A 175 -17.75 1.70 1.49
N PHE A 176 -17.93 0.40 1.20
CA PHE A 176 -18.16 -0.10 -0.16
C PHE A 176 -19.53 -0.76 -0.35
N ILE A 177 -20.10 -1.34 0.71
CA ILE A 177 -21.32 -2.14 0.62
C ILE A 177 -22.28 -1.83 1.78
N ASP A 178 -23.58 -2.02 1.53
CA ASP A 178 -24.62 -1.88 2.55
C ASP A 178 -24.70 -3.11 3.49
N PRO A 179 -25.46 -3.05 4.60
CA PRO A 179 -25.57 -4.15 5.55
C PRO A 179 -26.11 -5.45 4.96
N GLY A 180 -27.03 -5.40 3.99
CA GLY A 180 -27.61 -6.59 3.36
C GLY A 180 -26.60 -7.29 2.45
N ALA A 181 -25.84 -6.52 1.68
CA ALA A 181 -24.70 -7.04 0.94
C ALA A 181 -23.62 -7.62 1.89
N ALA A 182 -23.35 -6.94 3.01
CA ALA A 182 -22.40 -7.42 4.01
C ALA A 182 -22.82 -8.77 4.63
N GLU A 183 -24.11 -8.95 4.94
CA GLU A 183 -24.66 -10.22 5.43
C GLU A 183 -24.46 -11.35 4.40
N PHE A 184 -24.72 -11.08 3.11
CA PHE A 184 -24.47 -12.03 2.04
C PHE A 184 -23.01 -12.51 2.01
N PHE A 185 -22.05 -11.58 2.12
CA PHE A 185 -20.61 -11.91 2.11
C PHE A 185 -20.11 -12.58 3.40
N GLN A 186 -20.73 -12.34 4.56
CA GLN A 186 -20.33 -13.01 5.81
C GLN A 186 -20.40 -14.54 5.72
N SER A 187 -21.30 -15.08 4.89
CA SER A 187 -21.38 -16.53 4.65
C SER A 187 -20.09 -17.10 4.07
N ARG A 188 -19.35 -16.32 3.26
CA ARG A 188 -18.07 -16.71 2.66
C ARG A 188 -16.92 -16.71 3.66
N LEU A 189 -16.98 -15.87 4.71
CA LEU A 189 -16.01 -15.91 5.81
C LEU A 189 -16.18 -17.16 6.69
N LYS A 190 -17.40 -17.69 6.77
CA LYS A 190 -17.75 -18.89 7.55
C LYS A 190 -17.59 -20.19 6.76
N LYS A 191 -17.74 -20.15 5.44
CA LYS A 191 -17.50 -21.30 4.57
C LYS A 191 -15.99 -21.55 4.55
N LYS A 192 -15.61 -22.61 5.26
CA LYS A 192 -14.27 -23.17 5.28
C LYS A 192 -13.72 -23.26 3.86
N VAL A 193 -12.44 -22.92 3.70
CA VAL A 193 -11.58 -23.58 2.72
C VAL A 193 -11.44 -25.04 3.19
N THR A 194 -12.50 -25.83 3.03
CA THR A 194 -12.38 -27.28 2.97
C THR A 194 -11.79 -27.61 1.62
N GLU A 195 -10.88 -28.59 1.59
CA GLU A 195 -9.98 -28.99 0.51
C GLU A 195 -10.66 -29.49 -0.79
N GLU A 196 -11.83 -28.98 -1.17
CA GLU A 196 -12.62 -29.47 -2.31
C GLU A 196 -13.26 -28.34 -3.14
N GLU A 197 -12.54 -27.27 -3.42
CA GLU A 197 -12.85 -26.45 -4.60
C GLU A 197 -11.60 -26.41 -5.50
N ASN A 198 -11.35 -27.54 -6.17
CA ASN A 198 -10.81 -27.55 -7.55
C ASN A 198 -11.83 -26.88 -8.51
N GLU A 199 -12.44 -25.77 -8.10
CA GLU A 199 -13.21 -24.94 -9.01
C GLU A 199 -12.17 -24.21 -9.85
N GLU A 200 -12.27 -24.37 -11.17
CA GLU A 200 -11.58 -23.46 -12.07
C GLU A 200 -11.80 -22.03 -11.58
N PRO A 201 -10.76 -21.18 -11.55
CA PRO A 201 -10.87 -19.85 -10.97
C PRO A 201 -12.09 -19.15 -11.58
N ALA A 202 -13.08 -18.86 -10.74
CA ALA A 202 -14.35 -18.33 -11.20
C ALA A 202 -14.11 -17.15 -12.15
N VAL A 203 -14.82 -17.12 -13.28
CA VAL A 203 -14.64 -16.08 -14.30
C VAL A 203 -14.93 -14.71 -13.69
N VAL A 204 -13.88 -13.98 -13.34
CA VAL A 204 -14.01 -12.65 -12.76
C VAL A 204 -14.21 -11.63 -13.88
N LYS A 205 -15.42 -11.10 -14.02
CA LYS A 205 -15.77 -10.05 -15.00
C LYS A 205 -15.40 -8.65 -14.50
N ARG A 206 -14.20 -8.47 -13.95
CA ARG A 206 -13.66 -7.16 -13.54
C ARG A 206 -12.32 -6.90 -14.20
N MET A 207 -11.91 -5.63 -14.30
CA MET A 207 -10.55 -5.29 -14.71
C MET A 207 -9.56 -5.96 -13.75
N LYS A 208 -8.68 -6.80 -14.29
CA LYS A 208 -7.57 -7.41 -13.55
C LYS A 208 -6.29 -6.68 -13.92
N TYR A 209 -5.49 -6.41 -12.92
CA TYR A 209 -4.17 -5.82 -13.09
C TYR A 209 -3.15 -6.94 -12.92
N THR A 210 -2.35 -7.16 -13.96
CA THR A 210 -1.24 -8.11 -13.89
C THR A 210 0.06 -7.32 -13.84
N VAL A 211 0.88 -7.60 -12.83
CA VAL A 211 2.27 -7.13 -12.83
C VAL A 211 3.05 -8.03 -13.81
N GLY A 212 3.94 -7.49 -14.63
CA GLY A 212 4.84 -8.32 -15.46
C GLY A 212 5.83 -9.15 -14.62
N ASP A 213 6.63 -10.02 -15.25
CA ASP A 213 7.66 -10.87 -14.60
C ASP A 213 8.91 -10.10 -14.12
N GLY A 214 8.79 -8.78 -13.93
CA GLY A 214 9.86 -7.97 -13.36
C GLY A 214 10.11 -8.34 -11.89
N LYS A 215 11.37 -8.30 -11.46
CA LYS A 215 11.73 -8.41 -10.03
C LYS A 215 10.95 -7.34 -9.25
N THR A 216 10.22 -7.77 -8.22
CA THR A 216 9.59 -6.87 -7.24
C THR A 216 10.67 -5.96 -6.66
N SER A 217 10.62 -4.66 -6.99
CA SER A 217 11.49 -3.67 -6.39
C SER A 217 10.83 -3.00 -5.18
N GLN A 218 11.68 -2.44 -4.32
CA GLN A 218 11.32 -1.99 -2.97
C GLN A 218 10.63 -0.62 -2.97
N GLY A 219 9.71 -0.41 -2.01
CA GLY A 219 9.14 0.89 -1.64
C GLY A 219 7.99 1.40 -2.51
N ALA A 220 7.46 0.53 -3.37
CA ALA A 220 6.51 0.85 -4.41
C ALA A 220 5.05 0.64 -3.95
N ALA A 221 4.18 1.65 -4.02
CA ALA A 221 2.76 1.51 -3.62
C ALA A 221 2.07 0.30 -4.31
N LEU A 222 1.32 -0.47 -3.53
CA LEU A 222 0.60 -1.67 -3.96
C LEU A 222 -0.54 -1.25 -4.88
N GLY A 223 -0.49 -1.68 -6.13
CA GLY A 223 -1.60 -1.53 -7.05
C GLY A 223 -2.76 -2.46 -6.68
N PRO A 224 -3.85 -2.43 -7.45
CA PRO A 224 -4.89 -3.45 -7.34
C PRO A 224 -4.31 -4.86 -7.55
N ASP A 225 -4.97 -5.89 -7.02
CA ASP A 225 -4.58 -7.30 -7.17
C ASP A 225 -3.19 -7.64 -6.61
N TRP A 226 -2.66 -6.81 -5.70
CA TRP A 226 -1.31 -6.99 -5.12
C TRP A 226 -1.13 -8.35 -4.43
N HIS A 227 -2.19 -8.89 -3.84
CA HIS A 227 -2.21 -10.19 -3.16
C HIS A 227 -1.97 -11.36 -4.12
N ALA A 228 -2.28 -11.23 -5.43
CA ALA A 228 -2.22 -12.33 -6.40
C ALA A 228 -0.82 -12.91 -6.63
N LYS A 229 0.24 -12.19 -6.22
CA LYS A 229 1.64 -12.61 -6.34
C LYS A 229 2.30 -12.89 -5.00
N VAL A 230 1.54 -12.89 -3.91
CA VAL A 230 2.07 -12.99 -2.55
C VAL A 230 1.46 -14.19 -1.87
N ASN A 231 2.31 -15.03 -1.30
CA ASN A 231 1.86 -16.16 -0.49
C ASN A 231 1.44 -15.65 0.90
N LEU A 232 0.13 -15.60 1.17
CA LEU A 232 -0.44 -15.11 2.43
C LEU A 232 -0.89 -16.26 3.33
N ILE A 233 0.04 -17.16 3.69
CA ILE A 233 -0.23 -18.35 4.49
C ILE A 233 0.57 -18.31 5.80
N GLY A 234 -0.11 -18.53 6.94
CA GLY A 234 0.48 -18.66 8.27
C GLY A 234 0.80 -20.09 8.69
N LEU A 235 0.96 -20.33 10.01
CA LEU A 235 1.42 -21.62 10.56
C LEU A 235 0.34 -22.69 10.76
N LEU A 236 -0.95 -22.32 10.71
CA LEU A 236 -2.05 -23.23 10.98
C LEU A 236 -2.50 -23.95 9.71
N GLU A 237 -3.04 -25.17 9.85
CA GLU A 237 -3.66 -25.89 8.73
C GLU A 237 -4.98 -25.25 8.26
N ARG A 238 -5.64 -24.50 9.16
CA ARG A 238 -6.94 -23.88 8.91
C ARG A 238 -6.95 -22.46 9.44
N SER A 239 -7.70 -21.62 8.75
CA SER A 239 -8.01 -20.27 9.19
C SER A 239 -9.36 -20.22 9.89
N ASN A 240 -9.49 -19.27 10.81
CA ASN A 240 -10.79 -18.89 11.36
C ASN A 240 -10.85 -17.36 11.45
N VAL A 241 -11.98 -16.77 11.06
CA VAL A 241 -12.20 -15.33 11.15
C VAL A 241 -13.25 -15.07 12.22
N SER A 242 -12.87 -14.32 13.24
CA SER A 242 -13.77 -13.73 14.23
C SER A 242 -13.82 -12.22 14.01
N ILE A 243 -14.99 -11.61 14.24
CA ILE A 243 -15.20 -10.19 13.97
C ILE A 243 -15.68 -9.51 15.24
N GLU A 244 -14.98 -8.44 15.62
CA GLU A 244 -15.32 -7.55 16.71
C GLU A 244 -15.93 -6.27 16.14
N TYR A 245 -17.26 -6.23 16.10
CA TYR A 245 -18.04 -5.11 15.57
C TYR A 245 -18.13 -3.96 16.56
N SER A 246 -18.34 -2.74 16.03
CA SER A 246 -18.53 -1.52 16.83
C SER A 246 -17.44 -1.34 17.90
N CYS A 247 -16.21 -1.65 17.50
CA CYS A 247 -15.08 -1.74 18.41
C CYS A 247 -13.85 -1.05 17.84
N GLU A 248 -13.08 -0.40 18.70
CA GLU A 248 -11.79 0.19 18.39
C GLU A 248 -10.69 -0.39 19.29
N VAL A 249 -9.43 -0.19 18.88
CA VAL A 249 -8.28 -0.49 19.74
C VAL A 249 -8.16 0.62 20.77
N LYS A 250 -8.25 0.24 22.05
CA LYS A 250 -8.09 1.14 23.19
C LYS A 250 -6.62 1.28 23.58
N ASN A 251 -5.93 0.14 23.74
CA ASN A 251 -4.50 0.09 24.05
C ASN A 251 -3.83 -1.09 23.34
N VAL A 252 -2.53 -0.95 23.11
CA VAL A 252 -1.63 -2.03 22.70
C VAL A 252 -0.65 -2.26 23.84
N LEU A 253 -0.63 -3.47 24.37
CA LEU A 253 0.11 -3.85 25.57
C LEU A 253 1.22 -4.83 25.20
N ASP A 254 2.28 -4.83 26.00
CA ASP A 254 3.37 -5.78 25.86
C ASP A 254 2.90 -7.22 26.06
N GLY A 255 3.59 -8.14 25.39
CA GLY A 255 3.34 -9.56 25.46
C GLY A 255 3.82 -10.25 26.74
N ASP A 256 3.59 -11.55 26.76
CA ASP A 256 4.04 -12.51 27.77
C ASP A 256 4.56 -13.80 27.08
N ASP A 257 4.72 -14.87 27.87
CA ASP A 257 5.18 -16.17 27.35
C ASP A 257 4.23 -16.80 26.32
N ALA A 258 2.96 -16.36 26.27
CA ALA A 258 1.95 -16.91 25.36
C ALA A 258 1.85 -16.11 24.06
N TRP A 259 1.85 -14.78 24.14
CA TRP A 259 1.74 -13.90 22.96
C TRP A 259 2.70 -12.73 23.05
N PRO A 260 3.33 -12.32 21.94
CA PRO A 260 4.27 -11.19 21.94
C PRO A 260 3.59 -9.82 22.09
N VAL A 261 2.28 -9.73 21.83
CA VAL A 261 1.52 -8.49 21.99
C VAL A 261 0.06 -8.79 22.35
N TYR A 262 -0.54 -7.89 23.14
CA TYR A 262 -1.97 -7.91 23.45
C TYR A 262 -2.66 -6.63 22.99
N VAL A 263 -3.88 -6.76 22.48
CA VAL A 263 -4.75 -5.66 22.06
C VAL A 263 -5.93 -5.57 23.02
N GLU A 264 -6.01 -4.46 23.76
CA GLU A 264 -7.18 -4.11 24.56
C GLU A 264 -8.19 -3.37 23.68
N LEU A 265 -9.42 -3.88 23.66
CA LEU A 265 -10.51 -3.37 22.84
C LEU A 265 -11.47 -2.51 23.65
N THR A 266 -12.20 -1.60 22.99
CA THR A 266 -13.20 -0.75 23.66
C THR A 266 -14.41 -1.51 24.21
N ASN A 267 -14.55 -2.80 23.87
CA ASN A 267 -15.56 -3.69 24.42
C ASN A 267 -15.03 -4.58 25.57
N ASP A 268 -13.93 -4.15 26.20
CA ASP A 268 -13.25 -4.80 27.34
C ASP A 268 -12.65 -6.18 27.04
N LYS A 269 -12.62 -6.60 25.77
CA LYS A 269 -11.89 -7.81 25.36
C LYS A 269 -10.39 -7.53 25.28
N LEU A 270 -9.62 -8.53 25.71
CA LEU A 270 -8.16 -8.57 25.57
C LEU A 270 -7.77 -9.70 24.62
N VAL A 271 -7.08 -9.36 23.54
CA VAL A 271 -6.74 -10.30 22.46
C VAL A 271 -5.23 -10.39 22.34
N GLY A 272 -4.64 -11.54 22.68
CA GLY A 272 -3.24 -11.83 22.39
C GLY A 272 -3.05 -12.26 20.93
N CYS A 273 -2.01 -11.79 20.26
CA CYS A 273 -1.70 -12.15 18.88
C CYS A 273 -0.21 -12.04 18.56
N ASP A 274 0.22 -12.55 17.40
CA ASP A 274 1.60 -12.46 16.93
C ASP A 274 1.92 -11.10 16.29
N MET A 275 0.90 -10.49 15.68
CA MET A 275 1.00 -9.24 14.93
C MET A 275 -0.35 -8.54 14.83
N ILE A 276 -0.31 -7.22 14.71
CA ILE A 276 -1.46 -6.36 14.48
C ILE A 276 -1.28 -5.68 13.12
N VAL A 277 -2.28 -5.79 12.24
CA VAL A 277 -2.29 -5.10 10.95
C VAL A 277 -3.22 -3.90 11.03
N SER A 278 -2.66 -2.71 10.82
CA SER A 278 -3.39 -1.44 10.80
C SER A 278 -3.78 -1.10 9.36
N ALA A 279 -5.04 -1.32 8.99
CA ALA A 279 -5.52 -1.31 7.61
C ALA A 279 -6.78 -0.45 7.37
#